data_AF-A0A244E2N2-F1
#
_entry.id   AF-A0A244E2N2-F1
#
_cell.length_a   1.000
_cell.length_b   1.000
_cell.length_c   1.000
_cell.angle_alpha   90.00
_cell.angle_beta   90.00
_cell.angle_gamma   90.00
#
_symmetry.space_group_name_H-M   'P 1'
#
loop_
_entity.id
_entity.type
_entity.pdbx_description
1 polymer ?
#
loop_
_entity_poly.entity_id
_entity_poly.type
_entity_poly.pdbx_seq_one_letter_code
_entity_poly.pdbx_strand_id
1 'polypeptide(L)' 'MRLALASSHGAAAAWREQLIESLGDHMCGAGCGPTPEDIRGLLCLEQAEQRALERYARFLLRVARGADQPEP' A
#
# COMPACT_ATOMS: atom_id res chain seq x y z
N MET A 1 12.17 -1.49 -10.34
CA MET A 1 10.71 -1.26 -10.19
C MET A 1 10.04 -2.21 -9.19
N ARG A 2 10.36 -3.52 -9.17
CA ARG A 2 9.87 -4.48 -8.14
C ARG A 2 10.14 -4.05 -6.68
N LEU A 3 11.31 -3.48 -6.40
CA LEU A 3 11.69 -3.04 -5.04
C LEU A 3 10.80 -1.93 -4.48
N ALA A 4 10.33 -0.99 -5.31
CA ALA A 4 9.49 0.13 -4.85
C ALA A 4 8.05 -0.31 -4.53
N LEU A 5 7.48 -1.23 -5.31
CA LEU A 5 6.16 -1.81 -5.06
C LEU A 5 6.18 -2.74 -3.84
N ALA A 6 7.21 -3.59 -3.72
CA ALA A 6 7.41 -4.42 -2.53
C ALA A 6 7.59 -3.56 -1.26
N SER A 7 8.26 -2.41 -1.38
CA SER A 7 8.42 -1.45 -0.28
C SER A 7 7.08 -0.82 0.16
N SER A 8 6.16 -0.54 -0.77
CA SER A 8 4.87 0.07 -0.43
C SER A 8 3.91 -0.93 0.21
N HIS A 9 3.82 -2.14 -0.35
CA HIS A 9 2.99 -3.21 0.23
C HIS A 9 3.50 -3.65 1.60
N GLY A 10 4.83 -3.81 1.73
CA GLY A 10 5.48 -4.12 3.00
C GLY A 10 5.26 -3.04 4.06
N ALA A 11 5.24 -1.76 3.67
CA ALA A 11 4.96 -0.66 4.58
C ALA A 11 3.51 -0.68 5.10
N ALA A 12 2.52 -0.89 4.22
CA ALA A 12 1.12 -0.98 4.64
C ALA A 12 0.86 -2.22 5.52
N ALA A 13 1.51 -3.35 5.21
CA ALA A 13 1.43 -4.57 6.01
C ALA A 13 2.04 -4.37 7.41
N ALA A 14 3.26 -3.85 7.50
CA ALA A 14 3.91 -3.56 8.77
C ALA A 14 3.11 -2.57 9.62
N TRP A 15 2.51 -1.55 8.98
CA TRP A 15 1.65 -0.60 9.69
C TRP A 15 0.39 -1.27 10.24
N ARG A 16 -0.26 -2.16 9.47
CA ARG A 16 -1.39 -2.96 9.95
C ARG A 16 -1.02 -3.82 11.16
N GLU A 17 0.13 -4.49 11.11
CA GLU A 17 0.62 -5.30 12.23
C GLU A 17 0.77 -4.46 13.50
N GLN A 18 1.35 -3.26 13.40
CA GLN A 18 1.50 -2.35 14.54
C GLN A 18 0.16 -1.89 15.12
N LEU A 19 -0.85 -1.59 14.27
CA LEU A 19 -2.18 -1.22 14.75
C LEU A 19 -2.89 -2.37 15.46
N ILE A 20 -2.75 -3.59 14.94
CA ILE A 20 -3.32 -4.79 15.55
C ILE A 20 -2.69 -5.04 16.92
N GLU A 21 -1.38 -4.96 17.02
CA GLU A 21 -0.65 -5.11 18.29
C GLU A 21 -1.12 -4.06 19.31
N SER A 22 -1.13 -2.77 18.91
CA SER A 22 -1.59 -1.67 19.75
C SER A 22 -3.04 -1.84 20.23
N LEU A 23 -3.92 -2.36 19.37
CA LEU A 23 -5.29 -2.68 19.74
C LEU A 23 -5.37 -3.84 20.74
N GLY A 24 -4.58 -4.89 20.54
CA GLY A 24 -4.49 -6.02 21.47
C GLY A 24 -4.04 -5.57 22.86
N ASP A 25 -2.97 -4.77 22.90
CA ASP A 25 -2.44 -4.07 24.07
C ASP A 25 -3.54 -3.30 24.82
N HIS A 26 -4.29 -2.45 24.11
CA HIS A 26 -5.42 -1.71 24.66
C HIS A 26 -6.51 -2.61 25.26
N MET A 27 -6.89 -3.67 24.54
CA MET A 27 -7.91 -4.62 24.99
C MET A 27 -7.50 -5.39 26.24
N CYS A 28 -6.19 -5.61 26.44
CA CYS A 28 -5.63 -6.22 27.65
C CYS A 28 -5.40 -5.21 28.79
N GLY A 29 -5.75 -3.94 28.60
CA GLY A 29 -5.51 -2.88 29.58
C GLY A 29 -4.05 -2.40 29.66
N ALA A 30 -3.23 -2.79 28.69
CA ALA A 30 -1.83 -2.39 28.56
C ALA A 30 -1.68 -1.41 27.39
N GLY A 31 -1.89 -0.10 27.62
CA GLY A 31 -1.67 0.93 26.60
C GLY A 31 -2.93 1.58 26.03
N CYS A 32 -2.73 2.54 25.13
CA CYS A 32 -3.75 3.50 24.72
C CYS A 32 -4.55 3.09 23.47
N GLY A 33 -4.10 2.08 22.74
CA GLY A 33 -4.69 1.68 21.47
C GLY A 33 -4.32 2.61 20.32
N PRO A 34 -4.75 2.26 19.09
CA PRO A 34 -4.47 3.07 17.91
C PRO A 34 -5.25 4.39 17.94
N THR A 35 -4.57 5.48 17.62
CA THR A 35 -5.19 6.80 17.49
C THR A 35 -5.85 6.98 16.12
N PRO A 36 -6.76 7.95 15.97
CA PRO A 36 -7.31 8.33 14.66
C PRO A 36 -6.23 8.76 13.64
N GLU A 37 -5.14 9.35 14.10
CA GLU A 37 -3.95 9.68 13.31
C GLU A 37 -3.27 8.42 12.77
N ASP A 38 -3.11 7.38 13.60
CA ASP A 38 -2.47 6.13 13.19
C ASP A 38 -3.31 5.40 12.12
N ILE A 39 -4.64 5.42 12.26
CA ILE A 39 -5.57 4.89 11.26
C ILE A 39 -5.47 5.69 9.95
N ARG A 40 -5.40 7.03 10.03
CA ARG A 40 -5.18 7.88 8.84
C ARG A 40 -3.86 7.60 8.15
N GLY A 41 -2.81 7.30 8.92
CA GLY A 41 -1.51 6.86 8.39
C GLY A 41 -1.65 5.62 7.51
N LEU A 42 -2.36 4.59 7.98
CA LEU A 42 -2.63 3.39 7.19
C LEU A 42 -3.40 3.71 5.90
N LEU A 43 -4.48 4.49 5.99
CA LEU A 43 -5.27 4.86 4.82
C LEU A 43 -4.44 5.59 3.75
N CYS A 44 -3.50 6.45 4.17
CA CYS A 44 -2.57 7.12 3.26
C CYS A 44 -1.64 6.12 2.54
N LEU A 45 -1.12 5.12 3.25
CA LEU A 45 -0.27 4.08 2.67
C LEU A 45 -1.04 3.23 1.66
N GLU A 46 -2.25 2.79 2.00
CA GLU A 46 -3.10 1.98 1.10
C GLU A 46 -3.50 2.75 -0.16
N GLN A 47 -3.81 4.05 -0.04
CA GLN A 47 -4.06 4.90 -1.20
C GLN A 47 -2.82 5.09 -2.08
N ALA A 48 -1.65 5.23 -1.48
CA ALA A 48 -0.40 5.34 -2.23
C ALA A 48 -0.10 4.05 -3.02
N GLU A 49 -0.31 2.89 -2.39
CA GLU A 49 -0.18 1.59 -3.03
C GLU A 49 -1.15 1.44 -4.21
N GLN A 50 -2.44 1.75 -3.99
CA GLN A 50 -3.46 1.68 -5.04
C GLN A 50 -3.10 2.56 -6.25
N ARG A 51 -2.67 3.81 -6.00
CA ARG A 51 -2.21 4.72 -7.06
C ARG A 51 -1.00 4.17 -7.81
N ALA A 52 -0.07 3.51 -7.13
CA ALA A 52 1.09 2.89 -7.76
C ALA A 52 0.68 1.72 -8.68
N LEU A 53 -0.25 0.86 -8.22
CA LEU A 53 -0.81 -0.23 -9.01
C LEU A 53 -1.54 0.28 -10.26
N GLU A 54 -2.36 1.32 -10.14
CA GLU A 54 -3.04 1.93 -11.28
C GLU A 54 -2.08 2.51 -12.32
N ARG A 55 -1.02 3.18 -11.87
CA ARG A 55 0.01 3.73 -12.76
C ARG A 55 0.74 2.60 -13.49
N TYR A 56 1.06 1.53 -12.78
CA TYR A 56 1.70 0.36 -13.36
C TYR A 56 0.80 -0.33 -14.39
N ALA A 57 -0.48 -0.53 -14.08
CA ALA A 57 -1.45 -1.11 -15.01
C ALA A 57 -1.60 -0.25 -16.28
N ARG A 58 -1.71 1.08 -16.13
CA ARG A 58 -1.74 2.02 -17.27
C ARG A 58 -0.48 1.93 -18.13
N PHE A 59 0.68 1.80 -17.51
CA PHE A 59 1.95 1.62 -18.22
C PHE A 59 1.94 0.31 -19.03
N LEU A 60 1.56 -0.81 -18.41
CA LEU A 60 1.49 -2.10 -19.10
C LEU A 60 0.52 -2.07 -20.29
N LEU A 61 -0.66 -1.46 -20.13
CA LEU A 61 -1.63 -1.30 -21.21
C LEU A 61 -1.07 -0.46 -22.37
N ARG A 62 -0.31 0.60 -22.07
CA ARG A 62 0.36 1.41 -23.09
C ARG A 62 1.42 0.60 -23.84
N VAL A 63 2.24 -0.17 -23.13
CA VAL A 63 3.27 -1.03 -23.75
C VAL A 63 2.62 -2.10 -24.63
N ALA A 64 1.57 -2.77 -24.14
CA ALA A 64 0.86 -3.79 -24.91
C ALA A 64 0.27 -3.22 -26.21
N ARG A 65 -0.32 -2.02 -26.18
CA ARG A 65 -0.85 -1.36 -27.39
C ARG A 65 0.24 -0.90 -28.36
N GLY A 66 1.41 -0.51 -27.86
CA GLY A 66 2.55 -0.14 -28.71
C GLY A 66 3.22 -1.34 -29.38
N ALA A 67 3.16 -2.52 -28.76
CA ALA A 67 3.64 -3.77 -29.35
C ALA A 67 2.74 -4.32 -30.47
N ASP A 68 1.49 -3.86 -30.55
CA ASP A 68 0.48 -4.29 -31.52
C ASP A 68 0.47 -3.44 -32.82
N GLN A 69 1.33 -2.41 -32.91
CA GLN A 69 1.55 -1.67 -34.16
C GLN A 69 2.65 -2.37 -34.96
N PRO A 70 2.36 -2.94 -36.15
CA PRO A 70 3.41 -3.43 -37.03
C PRO A 70 4.27 -2.25 -37.50
N GLU A 71 5.59 -2.41 -37.48
CA GLU A 71 6.52 -1.47 -38.10
C GLU A 71 6.17 -1.27 -39.58
N PRO A 72 6.32 -0.04 -40.13
CA PRO A 72 5.96 0.28 -41.51
C PRO A 72 6.79 -0.46 -42.56
#